data_AF-A0A2Z4RET8-F1
#
_entry.id   AF-A0A2Z4RET8-F1
#
_cell.length_a   1.000
_cell.length_b   1.000
_cell.length_c   1.000
_cell.angle_alpha   90.00
_cell.angle_beta   90.00
_cell.angle_gamma   90.00
#
_symmetry.space_group_name_H-M   'P 1'
#
loop_
_entity.id
_entity.type
_entity.pdbx_description
1 polymer ?
#
loop_
_entity_poly.entity_id
_entity_poly.type
_entity_poly.pdbx_seq_one_letter_code
_entity_poly.pdbx_strand_id
1 'polypeptide(L)'
;MTDETSGTSRRGLITTGAMAAALAVAVPALAAQQAPSATNSNSGGKGNAKGSGTITVKDGTQIFYKDWGSGQPIVFHHGWPLSGDDWDAQMLFFLSKGFRVIAHDRRGHGRSTQTDTGNEMDTYAADVAELMAHLNITNAIHIGHSTGGGEVARYVARHGRGRVAKAVLIGAVPPIMLRTANNPGGLPMDVFDGLRKALADNRAQFYRDFPSGPFYGFNRPGAKVSQPIIDNWWRQGMNGGIKAHYDCIKAFSETDFTDDLKNIEVPTLVMHGEDDQIVPIADSAQLSIKLLKKGTLKTYPGLPHGMCTTHTEVINQDLLAFVKA
;
A
#
# COMPACT_ATOMS: atom_id res chain seq x y z
N MET A 1 -80.39 8.05 38.26
CA MET A 1 -80.40 9.46 37.86
C MET A 1 -79.16 10.12 38.41
N THR A 2 -78.62 11.11 37.71
CA THR A 2 -77.35 11.81 37.95
C THR A 2 -76.07 10.95 37.99
N ASP A 3 -74.94 11.38 37.45
CA ASP A 3 -74.75 12.01 36.12
C ASP A 3 -73.27 11.88 35.68
N GLU A 4 -73.02 12.33 34.46
CA GLU A 4 -71.74 12.67 33.84
C GLU A 4 -70.76 13.52 34.71
N THR A 5 -69.45 13.67 34.41
CA THR A 5 -68.58 13.20 33.30
C THR A 5 -67.07 13.21 33.68
N SER A 6 -66.25 12.71 32.74
CA SER A 6 -64.83 13.04 32.50
C SER A 6 -63.76 12.32 33.35
N GLY A 7 -62.67 11.92 32.69
CA GLY A 7 -61.57 11.15 33.26
C GLY A 7 -60.25 11.91 33.27
N THR A 8 -59.32 11.50 34.14
CA THR A 8 -57.95 12.05 34.23
C THR A 8 -56.90 10.97 34.41
N SER A 9 -55.92 10.91 33.50
CA SER A 9 -54.67 10.17 33.71
C SER A 9 -53.60 10.61 32.69
N ARG A 10 -52.35 10.94 33.05
CA ARG A 10 -51.74 11.38 34.34
C ARG A 10 -50.35 11.95 34.02
N ARG A 11 -49.90 12.96 34.78
CA ARG A 11 -48.51 13.33 35.21
C ARG A 11 -47.33 13.19 34.21
N GLY A 12 -46.46 14.18 34.02
CA GLY A 12 -46.42 15.57 34.54
C GLY A 12 -45.01 16.13 34.80
N LEU A 13 -44.95 17.45 35.01
CA LEU A 13 -43.82 18.29 35.50
C LEU A 13 -42.59 18.41 34.55
N ILE A 14 -42.01 19.60 34.25
CA ILE A 14 -41.53 20.75 35.07
C ILE A 14 -40.25 20.35 35.85
N THR A 15 -39.08 21.00 35.77
CA THR A 15 -38.56 22.22 35.07
C THR A 15 -37.22 21.84 34.36
N THR A 16 -36.33 22.65 33.75
CA THR A 16 -35.99 24.11 33.59
C THR A 16 -35.19 24.24 32.26
N GLY A 17 -34.77 25.39 31.70
CA GLY A 17 -34.72 26.79 32.15
C GLY A 17 -33.28 27.34 32.24
N ALA A 18 -32.71 27.81 31.11
CA ALA A 18 -31.41 28.50 31.04
C ALA A 18 -31.32 29.41 29.79
N MET A 19 -30.51 30.47 29.85
CA MET A 19 -30.31 31.43 28.75
C MET A 19 -29.25 30.94 27.74
N ALA A 20 -29.37 31.37 26.49
CA ALA A 20 -28.28 31.41 25.51
C ALA A 20 -28.11 32.85 25.02
N ALA A 21 -26.91 33.43 25.17
CA ALA A 21 -26.63 34.81 24.81
C ALA A 21 -26.28 34.95 23.32
N ALA A 22 -26.74 36.03 22.69
CA ALA A 22 -26.32 36.38 21.33
C ALA A 22 -24.94 37.04 21.34
N LEU A 23 -24.01 36.52 20.56
CA LEU A 23 -22.73 37.16 20.23
C LEU A 23 -22.66 37.38 18.73
N ALA A 24 -22.87 38.63 18.30
CA ALA A 24 -22.58 39.05 16.95
C ALA A 24 -21.07 39.31 16.81
N VAL A 25 -20.43 38.66 15.84
CA VAL A 25 -19.06 39.00 15.41
C VAL A 25 -19.13 39.38 13.94
N ALA A 26 -18.65 40.58 13.61
CA ALA A 26 -18.72 41.11 12.26
C ALA A 26 -17.79 40.35 11.30
N VAL A 27 -18.22 40.17 10.05
CA VAL A 27 -17.40 39.62 8.96
C VAL A 27 -16.66 40.78 8.28
N PRO A 28 -15.32 40.83 8.32
CA PRO A 28 -14.56 41.75 7.48
C PRO A 28 -14.55 41.22 6.05
N ALA A 29 -15.04 42.01 5.10
CA ALA A 29 -14.87 41.69 3.68
C ALA A 29 -13.41 41.90 3.28
N LEU A 30 -12.64 40.82 3.11
CA LEU A 30 -11.30 40.90 2.51
C LEU A 30 -11.43 40.94 0.98
N ALA A 31 -10.80 41.93 0.37
CA ALA A 31 -10.80 42.09 -1.08
C ALA A 31 -10.03 40.96 -1.78
N ALA A 32 -10.52 40.52 -2.93
CA ALA A 32 -9.83 39.54 -3.76
C ALA A 32 -8.55 40.14 -4.37
N GLN A 33 -7.39 39.87 -3.76
CA GLN A 33 -6.11 40.10 -4.42
C GLN A 33 -5.87 39.02 -5.48
N GLN A 34 -5.56 39.46 -6.70
CA GLN A 34 -5.16 38.56 -7.77
C GLN A 34 -3.84 37.86 -7.42
N ALA A 35 -3.81 36.52 -7.51
CA ALA A 35 -2.59 35.77 -7.31
C ALA A 35 -1.58 36.12 -8.43
N PRO A 36 -0.30 36.41 -8.09
CA PRO A 36 0.74 36.62 -9.10
C PRO A 36 0.92 35.36 -9.96
N SER A 37 0.97 35.53 -11.28
CA SER A 37 1.25 34.46 -12.22
C SER A 37 2.55 33.75 -11.87
N ALA A 38 2.52 32.44 -11.64
CA ALA A 38 3.71 31.66 -11.34
C ALA A 38 4.70 31.71 -12.51
N THR A 39 5.82 32.39 -12.33
CA THR A 39 6.89 32.45 -13.33
C THR A 39 7.66 31.13 -13.35
N ASN A 40 7.86 30.57 -14.55
CA ASN A 40 8.62 29.32 -14.73
C ASN A 40 10.10 29.50 -14.34
N SER A 41 10.45 29.20 -13.09
CA SER A 41 11.84 29.13 -12.63
C SER A 41 12.50 27.83 -13.10
N ASN A 42 12.98 27.82 -14.34
CA ASN A 42 13.79 26.74 -14.90
C ASN A 42 15.17 26.66 -14.22
N SER A 43 15.26 25.91 -13.12
CA SER A 43 16.47 25.80 -12.29
C SER A 43 17.24 24.50 -12.54
N GLY A 44 18.14 24.52 -13.53
CA GLY A 44 19.03 23.40 -13.80
C GLY A 44 20.18 23.28 -12.79
N GLY A 45 20.15 22.23 -11.97
CA GLY A 45 21.37 21.60 -11.41
C GLY A 45 21.66 21.73 -9.91
N LYS A 46 21.92 20.57 -9.30
CA LYS A 46 22.69 20.33 -8.05
C LYS A 46 22.06 20.81 -6.72
N GLY A 47 21.29 19.92 -6.11
CA GLY A 47 21.06 19.90 -4.66
C GLY A 47 20.46 18.56 -4.21
N ASN A 48 21.16 17.81 -3.35
CA ASN A 48 20.63 16.58 -2.73
C ASN A 48 19.66 16.94 -1.60
N ALA A 49 18.47 17.44 -1.97
CA ALA A 49 17.37 17.69 -1.04
C ALA A 49 16.77 16.36 -0.55
N LYS A 50 17.32 15.82 0.53
CA LYS A 50 16.83 14.58 1.16
C LYS A 50 15.49 14.84 1.85
N GLY A 51 14.42 14.38 1.22
CA GLY A 51 13.05 14.56 1.65
C GLY A 51 12.10 13.83 0.70
N SER A 52 10.84 14.23 0.68
CA SER A 52 9.92 13.75 -0.35
C SER A 52 10.04 14.59 -1.62
N GLY A 53 9.84 13.95 -2.77
CA GLY A 53 9.93 14.58 -4.09
C GLY A 53 9.10 13.83 -5.14
N THR A 54 9.25 14.24 -6.39
CA THR A 54 8.54 13.67 -7.54
C THR A 54 9.52 13.56 -8.70
N ILE A 55 9.45 12.46 -9.46
CA ILE A 55 10.05 12.36 -10.79
C ILE A 55 8.96 12.40 -11.87
N THR A 56 9.30 12.86 -13.06
CA THR A 56 8.51 12.60 -14.27
C THR A 56 9.21 11.51 -15.06
N VAL A 57 8.54 10.37 -15.29
CA VAL A 57 9.07 9.27 -16.13
C VAL A 57 8.81 9.54 -17.61
N LYS A 58 9.41 8.76 -18.51
CA LYS A 58 9.40 8.99 -19.97
C LYS A 58 8.02 9.23 -20.61
N ASP A 59 6.94 8.67 -20.07
CA ASP A 59 5.58 8.83 -20.62
C ASP A 59 4.84 10.09 -20.10
N GLY A 60 5.47 10.87 -19.20
CA GLY A 60 4.87 12.05 -18.58
C GLY A 60 4.20 11.79 -17.23
N THR A 61 4.11 10.53 -16.78
CA THR A 61 3.59 10.18 -15.45
C THR A 61 4.50 10.76 -14.37
N GLN A 62 3.90 11.38 -13.35
CA GLN A 62 4.63 11.83 -12.16
C GLN A 62 4.58 10.75 -11.07
N ILE A 63 5.75 10.32 -10.60
CA ILE A 63 5.92 9.33 -9.54
C ILE A 63 6.44 10.04 -8.29
N PHE A 64 5.60 10.10 -7.26
CA PHE A 64 5.95 10.65 -5.94
C PHE A 64 6.79 9.64 -5.14
N TYR A 65 7.75 10.14 -4.34
CA TYR A 65 8.54 9.33 -3.42
C TYR A 65 8.91 10.08 -2.14
N LYS A 66 9.18 9.30 -1.08
CA LYS A 66 9.90 9.66 0.14
C LYS A 66 11.35 9.19 -0.01
N ASP A 67 12.35 10.00 0.35
CA ASP A 67 13.76 9.59 0.45
C ASP A 67 14.40 10.21 1.70
N TRP A 68 14.63 9.39 2.73
CA TRP A 68 15.12 9.84 4.04
C TRP A 68 16.44 9.17 4.42
N GLY A 69 17.33 9.92 5.09
CA GLY A 69 18.52 9.37 5.73
C GLY A 69 19.76 9.19 4.84
N SER A 70 20.56 8.17 5.15
CA SER A 70 21.88 7.91 4.55
C SER A 70 22.35 6.50 4.90
N GLY A 71 23.27 5.94 4.11
CA GLY A 71 23.76 4.57 4.25
C GLY A 71 23.35 3.74 3.04
N GLN A 72 23.27 2.42 3.21
CA GLN A 72 22.77 1.54 2.16
C GLN A 72 21.29 1.87 1.86
N PRO A 73 20.86 1.94 0.59
CA PRO A 73 19.45 2.15 0.26
C PRO A 73 18.59 0.92 0.55
N ILE A 74 17.45 1.15 1.21
CA ILE A 74 16.33 0.21 1.28
C ILE A 74 15.15 0.87 0.57
N VAL A 75 14.60 0.19 -0.43
CA VAL A 75 13.51 0.67 -1.29
C VAL A 75 12.26 -0.15 -0.99
N PHE A 76 11.19 0.52 -0.59
CA PHE A 76 9.93 -0.09 -0.18
C PHE A 76 8.87 0.04 -1.27
N HIS A 77 8.18 -1.07 -1.55
CA HIS A 77 7.20 -1.23 -2.62
C HIS A 77 5.86 -1.67 -2.02
N HIS A 78 4.86 -0.80 -2.03
CA HIS A 78 3.59 -1.03 -1.31
C HIS A 78 2.64 -1.99 -2.05
N GLY A 79 1.78 -2.65 -1.27
CA GLY A 79 0.66 -3.44 -1.79
C GLY A 79 -0.43 -2.60 -2.44
N TRP A 80 -1.34 -3.25 -3.16
CA TRP A 80 -2.58 -2.64 -3.63
C TRP A 80 -3.60 -2.50 -2.49
N PRO A 81 -4.43 -1.45 -2.44
CA PRO A 81 -4.46 -0.23 -3.26
C PRO A 81 -3.80 0.95 -2.51
N LEU A 82 -2.65 0.70 -1.86
CA LEU A 82 -2.08 1.57 -0.83
C LEU A 82 -1.10 2.59 -1.40
N SER A 83 -0.24 3.17 -0.57
CA SER A 83 0.82 4.11 -0.98
C SER A 83 2.12 3.85 -0.20
N GLY A 84 3.16 4.66 -0.44
CA GLY A 84 4.35 4.70 0.40
C GLY A 84 4.12 5.18 1.85
N ASP A 85 2.87 5.40 2.29
CA ASP A 85 2.52 5.66 3.69
C ASP A 85 2.36 4.38 4.52
N ASP A 86 2.03 3.24 3.92
CA ASP A 86 1.89 1.98 4.67
C ASP A 86 3.21 1.50 5.30
N TRP A 87 4.33 1.98 4.77
CA TRP A 87 5.68 1.66 5.21
C TRP A 87 6.26 2.55 6.31
N ASP A 88 5.52 3.56 6.82
CA ASP A 88 6.08 4.55 7.76
C ASP A 88 6.76 3.90 8.99
N ALA A 89 6.22 2.79 9.49
CA ALA A 89 6.80 2.05 10.62
C ALA A 89 8.12 1.35 10.28
N GLN A 90 8.23 0.74 9.09
CA GLN A 90 9.47 0.14 8.59
C GLN A 90 10.51 1.21 8.23
N MET A 91 10.09 2.29 7.55
CA MET A 91 10.96 3.39 7.18
C MET A 91 11.59 4.04 8.43
N LEU A 92 10.79 4.38 9.44
CA LEU A 92 11.29 4.96 10.68
C LEU A 92 12.24 4.00 11.42
N PHE A 93 11.91 2.71 11.47
CA PHE A 93 12.78 1.70 12.06
C PHE A 93 14.12 1.59 11.34
N PHE A 94 14.15 1.43 10.01
CA PHE A 94 15.39 1.28 9.25
C PHE A 94 16.21 2.58 9.19
N LEU A 95 15.57 3.75 9.16
CA LEU A 95 16.22 5.05 9.35
C LEU A 95 16.96 5.10 10.70
N SER A 96 16.34 4.62 11.79
CA SER A 96 16.99 4.51 13.11
C SER A 96 18.19 3.54 13.16
N LYS A 97 18.36 2.68 12.14
CA LYS A 97 19.49 1.74 12.03
C LYS A 97 20.58 2.21 11.03
N GLY A 98 20.48 3.43 10.50
CA GLY A 98 21.50 4.01 9.61
C GLY A 98 21.39 3.58 8.14
N PHE A 99 20.17 3.33 7.66
CA PHE A 99 19.89 3.10 6.24
C PHE A 99 19.29 4.36 5.59
N ARG A 100 19.46 4.47 4.26
CA ARG A 100 18.67 5.42 3.44
C ARG A 100 17.36 4.71 3.09
N VAL A 101 16.23 5.25 3.51
CA VAL A 101 14.91 4.62 3.31
C VAL A 101 14.14 5.37 2.23
N ILE A 102 13.72 4.65 1.20
CA ILE A 102 13.00 5.18 0.04
C ILE A 102 11.67 4.44 -0.07
N ALA A 103 10.56 5.15 -0.20
CA ALA A 103 9.27 4.56 -0.55
C ALA A 103 8.60 5.41 -1.61
N HIS A 104 8.13 4.79 -2.69
CA HIS A 104 7.46 5.48 -3.78
C HIS A 104 5.97 5.15 -3.80
N ASP A 105 5.17 6.05 -4.35
CA ASP A 105 3.79 5.76 -4.68
C ASP A 105 3.75 5.27 -6.14
N ARG A 106 3.25 4.06 -6.37
CA ARG A 106 3.03 3.51 -7.71
C ARG A 106 2.18 4.46 -8.56
N ARG A 107 2.33 4.47 -9.89
CA ARG A 107 1.43 5.25 -10.76
C ARG A 107 -0.04 4.96 -10.45
N GLY A 108 -0.84 6.01 -10.46
CA GLY A 108 -2.25 5.96 -10.05
C GLY A 108 -2.53 5.73 -8.57
N HIS A 109 -1.52 5.63 -7.70
CA HIS A 109 -1.70 5.43 -6.26
C HIS A 109 -1.20 6.66 -5.47
N GLY A 110 -1.73 6.86 -4.26
CA GLY A 110 -1.25 7.88 -3.32
C GLY A 110 -1.23 9.31 -3.88
N ARG A 111 -0.03 9.82 -4.16
CA ARG A 111 0.28 11.18 -4.65
C ARG A 111 0.81 11.21 -6.09
N SER A 112 0.99 10.05 -6.73
CA SER A 112 1.44 9.94 -8.12
C SER A 112 0.30 10.25 -9.10
N THR A 113 0.64 10.59 -10.36
CA THR A 113 -0.36 10.90 -11.41
C THR A 113 -1.41 9.79 -11.51
N GLN A 114 -2.69 10.17 -11.54
CA GLN A 114 -3.79 9.23 -11.76
C GLN A 114 -3.86 8.81 -13.23
N THR A 115 -3.24 7.67 -13.55
CA THR A 115 -3.12 7.09 -14.89
C THR A 115 -4.33 6.23 -15.27
N ASP A 116 -4.83 6.41 -16.49
CA ASP A 116 -5.87 5.57 -17.08
C ASP A 116 -5.32 4.34 -17.83
N THR A 117 -4.01 4.37 -18.11
CA THR A 117 -3.23 3.45 -18.96
C THR A 117 -1.86 3.16 -18.34
N GLY A 118 -1.15 2.14 -18.85
CA GLY A 118 0.15 1.72 -18.30
C GLY A 118 0.06 1.05 -16.93
N ASN A 119 -1.13 0.61 -16.52
CA ASN A 119 -1.42 0.12 -15.17
C ASN A 119 -1.10 -1.38 -15.02
N GLU A 120 0.10 -1.78 -15.45
CA GLU A 120 0.56 -3.17 -15.45
C GLU A 120 2.04 -3.33 -15.06
N MET A 121 2.41 -4.56 -14.67
CA MET A 121 3.66 -4.85 -13.96
C MET A 121 4.96 -4.50 -14.69
N ASP A 122 4.98 -4.57 -16.02
CA ASP A 122 6.15 -4.17 -16.82
C ASP A 122 6.40 -2.66 -16.73
N THR A 123 5.33 -1.87 -16.78
CA THR A 123 5.37 -0.41 -16.64
C THR A 123 5.66 -0.01 -15.18
N TYR A 124 5.08 -0.69 -14.19
CA TYR A 124 5.44 -0.47 -12.77
C TYR A 124 6.94 -0.71 -12.50
N ALA A 125 7.52 -1.75 -13.09
CA ALA A 125 8.95 -2.01 -12.98
C ALA A 125 9.83 -1.02 -13.76
N ALA A 126 9.33 -0.46 -14.86
CA ALA A 126 9.98 0.63 -15.58
C ALA A 126 9.98 1.95 -14.76
N ASP A 127 8.87 2.29 -14.11
CA ASP A 127 8.77 3.44 -13.18
C ASP A 127 9.82 3.35 -12.08
N VAL A 128 9.95 2.17 -11.45
CA VAL A 128 10.99 1.88 -10.46
C VAL A 128 12.39 2.03 -11.06
N ALA A 129 12.64 1.52 -12.27
CA ALA A 129 13.95 1.62 -12.92
C ALA A 129 14.35 3.09 -13.20
N GLU A 130 13.39 3.94 -13.59
CA GLU A 130 13.62 5.37 -13.80
C GLU A 130 13.82 6.12 -12.47
N LEU A 131 13.10 5.78 -11.40
CA LEU A 131 13.34 6.32 -10.07
C LEU A 131 14.72 5.93 -9.51
N MET A 132 15.13 4.68 -9.69
CA MET A 132 16.47 4.21 -9.28
C MET A 132 17.58 4.84 -10.13
N ALA A 133 17.31 5.21 -11.38
CA ALA A 133 18.24 5.99 -12.20
C ALA A 133 18.32 7.45 -11.73
N HIS A 134 17.18 8.12 -11.52
CA HIS A 134 17.09 9.52 -11.05
C HIS A 134 17.79 9.73 -9.71
N LEU A 135 17.51 8.88 -8.72
CA LEU A 135 18.11 8.94 -7.38
C LEU A 135 19.54 8.37 -7.30
N ASN A 136 20.10 7.95 -8.46
CA ASN A 136 21.38 7.27 -8.63
C ASN A 136 21.61 6.12 -7.63
N ILE A 137 20.65 5.19 -7.58
CA ILE A 137 20.60 4.10 -6.61
C ILE A 137 21.33 2.85 -7.14
N THR A 138 22.25 2.34 -6.32
CA THR A 138 22.97 1.07 -6.49
C THR A 138 23.17 0.42 -5.12
N ASN A 139 23.56 -0.87 -5.11
CA ASN A 139 23.70 -1.71 -3.91
C ASN A 139 22.45 -1.73 -2.99
N ALA A 140 21.26 -1.58 -3.56
CA ALA A 140 20.01 -1.38 -2.83
C ALA A 140 19.32 -2.69 -2.43
N ILE A 141 18.56 -2.66 -1.34
CA ILE A 141 17.71 -3.76 -0.90
C ILE A 141 16.26 -3.40 -1.22
N HIS A 142 15.58 -4.22 -2.02
CA HIS A 142 14.20 -3.97 -2.43
C HIS A 142 13.23 -4.83 -1.61
N ILE A 143 12.29 -4.20 -0.91
CA ILE A 143 11.33 -4.84 -0.01
C ILE A 143 9.92 -4.57 -0.54
N GLY A 144 9.22 -5.62 -0.98
CA GLY A 144 7.88 -5.52 -1.55
C GLY A 144 6.84 -6.29 -0.78
N HIS A 145 5.72 -5.63 -0.45
CA HIS A 145 4.54 -6.24 0.16
C HIS A 145 3.48 -6.51 -0.90
N SER A 146 2.85 -7.68 -0.88
CA SER A 146 1.70 -8.00 -1.73
C SER A 146 2.00 -7.77 -3.23
N THR A 147 1.20 -6.94 -3.91
CA THR A 147 1.45 -6.40 -5.25
C THR A 147 2.86 -5.86 -5.45
N GLY A 148 3.38 -5.12 -4.47
CA GLY A 148 4.75 -4.59 -4.48
C GLY A 148 5.82 -5.67 -4.47
N GLY A 149 5.52 -6.88 -3.99
CA GLY A 149 6.40 -8.04 -4.14
C GLY A 149 6.48 -8.54 -5.59
N GLY A 150 5.38 -8.49 -6.34
CA GLY A 150 5.38 -8.76 -7.78
C GLY A 150 6.20 -7.72 -8.57
N GLU A 151 6.01 -6.44 -8.25
CA GLU A 151 6.80 -5.33 -8.79
C GLU A 151 8.29 -5.47 -8.47
N VAL A 152 8.67 -5.85 -7.24
CA VAL A 152 10.06 -6.17 -6.89
C VAL A 152 10.59 -7.34 -7.71
N ALA A 153 9.84 -8.44 -7.85
CA ALA A 153 10.29 -9.59 -8.64
C ALA A 153 10.56 -9.20 -10.11
N ARG A 154 9.61 -8.48 -10.73
CA ARG A 154 9.68 -7.97 -12.10
C ARG A 154 10.84 -6.97 -12.29
N TYR A 155 11.00 -6.01 -11.37
CA TYR A 155 12.10 -5.05 -11.40
C TYR A 155 13.46 -5.71 -11.23
N VAL A 156 13.64 -6.57 -10.21
CA VAL A 156 14.93 -7.19 -9.89
C VAL A 156 15.40 -8.08 -11.05
N ALA A 157 14.50 -8.85 -11.66
CA ALA A 157 14.81 -9.73 -12.79
C ALA A 157 15.18 -8.97 -14.08
N ARG A 158 14.50 -7.86 -14.40
CA ARG A 158 14.63 -7.18 -15.70
C ARG A 158 15.52 -5.93 -15.69
N HIS A 159 15.65 -5.27 -14.54
CA HIS A 159 16.34 -3.96 -14.40
C HIS A 159 17.30 -3.89 -13.20
N GLY A 160 17.22 -4.82 -12.25
CA GLY A 160 18.00 -4.78 -11.01
C GLY A 160 19.48 -5.21 -11.11
N ARG A 161 19.91 -5.79 -12.24
CA ARG A 161 21.27 -6.35 -12.39
C ARG A 161 22.34 -5.28 -12.16
N GLY A 162 23.22 -5.51 -11.18
CA GLY A 162 24.26 -4.54 -10.78
C GLY A 162 23.79 -3.35 -9.94
N ARG A 163 22.47 -3.22 -9.68
CA ARG A 163 21.89 -2.19 -8.81
C ARG A 163 21.33 -2.75 -7.50
N VAL A 164 20.84 -3.98 -7.51
CA VAL A 164 20.22 -4.66 -6.36
C VAL A 164 21.24 -5.54 -5.63
N ALA A 165 21.25 -5.45 -4.30
CA ALA A 165 22.04 -6.28 -3.40
C ALA A 165 21.25 -7.50 -2.89
N LYS A 166 19.99 -7.28 -2.49
CA LYS A 166 19.06 -8.29 -1.94
C LYS A 166 17.62 -7.91 -2.28
N ALA A 167 16.72 -8.90 -2.28
CA ALA A 167 15.28 -8.69 -2.39
C ALA A 167 14.52 -9.28 -1.19
N VAL A 168 13.35 -8.73 -0.87
CA VAL A 168 12.40 -9.30 0.10
C VAL A 168 10.98 -9.24 -0.46
N LEU A 169 10.27 -10.38 -0.37
CA LEU A 169 8.91 -10.57 -0.84
C LEU A 169 8.01 -10.91 0.36
N ILE A 170 7.12 -10.00 0.76
CA ILE A 170 6.28 -10.13 1.97
C ILE A 170 4.80 -10.28 1.58
N GLY A 171 4.16 -11.41 1.92
CA GLY A 171 2.76 -11.67 1.56
C GLY A 171 2.52 -11.60 0.04
N ALA A 172 3.55 -11.91 -0.76
CA ALA A 172 3.69 -11.42 -2.12
C ALA A 172 2.95 -12.26 -3.16
N VAL A 173 2.42 -11.61 -4.21
CA VAL A 173 1.62 -12.24 -5.27
C VAL A 173 2.33 -13.26 -6.20
N PRO A 174 3.67 -13.28 -6.38
CA PRO A 174 4.34 -14.30 -7.17
C PRO A 174 4.18 -15.73 -6.63
N PRO A 175 4.13 -16.77 -7.50
CA PRO A 175 4.42 -16.71 -8.94
C PRO A 175 3.25 -16.19 -9.79
N ILE A 176 2.01 -16.54 -9.46
CA ILE A 176 0.77 -16.05 -10.08
C ILE A 176 -0.40 -16.41 -9.15
N MET A 177 -1.42 -15.55 -9.01
CA MET A 177 -2.58 -15.87 -8.15
C MET A 177 -3.75 -16.52 -8.90
N LEU A 178 -3.88 -16.24 -10.20
CA LEU A 178 -4.94 -16.80 -11.04
C LEU A 178 -4.74 -18.30 -11.28
N ARG A 179 -5.85 -19.04 -11.22
CA ARG A 179 -5.91 -20.43 -11.69
C ARG A 179 -5.75 -20.51 -13.20
N THR A 180 -4.74 -21.25 -13.65
CA THR A 180 -4.49 -21.53 -15.08
C THR A 180 -4.21 -23.02 -15.29
N ALA A 181 -4.04 -23.46 -16.54
CA ALA A 181 -3.59 -24.82 -16.83
C ALA A 181 -2.20 -25.13 -16.24
N ASN A 182 -1.34 -24.11 -16.08
CA ASN A 182 -0.01 -24.23 -15.50
C ASN A 182 -0.01 -23.96 -13.97
N ASN A 183 -1.06 -23.31 -13.45
CA ASN A 183 -1.27 -23.09 -12.03
C ASN A 183 -2.67 -23.58 -11.59
N PRO A 184 -2.86 -24.89 -11.34
CA PRO A 184 -4.17 -25.43 -10.95
C PRO A 184 -4.56 -25.09 -9.50
N GLY A 185 -3.60 -24.71 -8.63
CA GLY A 185 -3.85 -24.37 -7.23
C GLY A 185 -4.49 -22.99 -7.02
N GLY A 186 -4.28 -22.06 -7.96
CA GLY A 186 -4.70 -20.67 -7.86
C GLY A 186 -6.19 -20.41 -7.69
N LEU A 187 -6.51 -19.14 -7.46
CA LEU A 187 -7.87 -18.65 -7.26
C LEU A 187 -8.60 -18.53 -8.62
N PRO A 188 -9.88 -18.92 -8.70
CA PRO A 188 -10.68 -18.78 -9.92
C PRO A 188 -10.97 -17.29 -10.23
N MET A 189 -11.27 -17.00 -11.51
CA MET A 189 -11.38 -15.62 -12.02
C MET A 189 -12.52 -14.81 -11.37
N ASP A 190 -13.60 -15.47 -10.97
CA ASP A 190 -14.75 -14.89 -10.28
C ASP A 190 -14.39 -14.20 -8.95
N VAL A 191 -13.31 -14.63 -8.28
CA VAL A 191 -12.76 -13.92 -7.12
C VAL A 191 -12.27 -12.52 -7.52
N PHE A 192 -11.51 -12.43 -8.62
CA PHE A 192 -10.93 -11.16 -9.08
C PHE A 192 -11.96 -10.27 -9.77
N ASP A 193 -12.92 -10.86 -10.49
CA ASP A 193 -14.09 -10.14 -11.01
C ASP A 193 -15.02 -9.65 -9.89
N GLY A 194 -15.10 -10.40 -8.78
CA GLY A 194 -15.75 -9.95 -7.55
C GLY A 194 -15.08 -8.71 -6.94
N LEU A 195 -13.75 -8.68 -6.85
CA LEU A 195 -12.99 -7.51 -6.40
C LEU A 195 -13.17 -6.31 -7.34
N ARG A 196 -13.12 -6.54 -8.66
CA ARG A 196 -13.36 -5.52 -9.70
C ARG A 196 -14.77 -4.94 -9.56
N LYS A 197 -15.78 -5.79 -9.38
CA LYS A 197 -17.16 -5.38 -9.21
C LYS A 197 -17.37 -4.61 -7.91
N ALA A 198 -16.88 -5.09 -6.76
CA ALA A 198 -17.01 -4.38 -5.49
C ALA A 198 -16.37 -2.98 -5.52
N LEU A 199 -15.21 -2.86 -6.18
CA LEU A 199 -14.54 -1.58 -6.40
C LEU A 199 -15.31 -0.66 -7.35
N ALA A 200 -15.89 -1.19 -8.43
CA ALA A 200 -16.67 -0.40 -9.39
C ALA A 200 -18.04 0.03 -8.83
N ASP A 201 -18.73 -0.86 -8.11
CA ASP A 201 -20.05 -0.60 -7.51
C ASP A 201 -19.94 0.44 -6.37
N ASN A 202 -19.01 0.24 -5.43
CA ASN A 202 -18.82 1.14 -4.29
C ASN A 202 -17.41 1.00 -3.66
N ARG A 203 -16.39 1.55 -4.34
CA ARG A 203 -15.01 1.64 -3.81
C ARG A 203 -14.95 2.15 -2.36
N ALA A 204 -15.76 3.15 -2.02
CA ALA A 204 -15.68 3.81 -0.71
C ALA A 204 -16.09 2.90 0.45
N GLN A 205 -17.09 2.03 0.26
CA GLN A 205 -17.49 1.01 1.24
C GLN A 205 -16.59 -0.22 1.17
N PHE A 206 -16.27 -0.72 -0.03
CA PHE A 206 -15.38 -1.86 -0.22
C PHE A 206 -14.01 -1.64 0.46
N TYR A 207 -13.47 -0.41 0.40
CA TYR A 207 -12.24 -0.01 1.08
C TYR A 207 -12.38 0.19 2.60
N ARG A 208 -13.59 0.05 3.16
CA ARG A 208 -13.82 -0.14 4.60
C ARG A 208 -13.90 -1.62 4.95
N ASP A 209 -14.64 -2.39 4.17
CA ASP A 209 -14.87 -3.82 4.44
C ASP A 209 -13.57 -4.65 4.37
N PHE A 210 -12.74 -4.39 3.36
CA PHE A 210 -11.51 -5.14 3.09
C PHE A 210 -10.45 -5.06 4.22
N PRO A 211 -10.11 -3.86 4.75
CA PRO A 211 -9.27 -3.76 5.95
C PRO A 211 -9.99 -4.12 7.26
N SER A 212 -11.31 -3.95 7.37
CA SER A 212 -12.06 -4.34 8.57
C SER A 212 -12.21 -5.85 8.73
N GLY A 213 -12.05 -6.62 7.65
CA GLY A 213 -12.12 -8.07 7.64
C GLY A 213 -10.76 -8.74 7.34
N PRO A 214 -10.55 -9.25 6.12
CA PRO A 214 -9.49 -10.21 5.82
C PRO A 214 -8.06 -9.64 5.82
N PHE A 215 -7.84 -8.38 5.43
CA PHE A 215 -6.48 -7.84 5.21
C PHE A 215 -5.62 -7.86 6.48
N TYR A 216 -6.20 -7.49 7.63
CA TYR A 216 -5.52 -7.50 8.93
C TYR A 216 -5.96 -8.67 9.83
N GLY A 217 -6.72 -9.63 9.31
CA GLY A 217 -7.30 -10.74 10.09
C GLY A 217 -8.30 -10.27 11.15
N PHE A 218 -8.86 -9.06 11.04
CA PHE A 218 -9.81 -8.48 11.98
C PHE A 218 -11.18 -9.19 11.97
N ASN A 219 -11.44 -10.04 10.96
CA ASN A 219 -12.54 -11.01 10.95
C ASN A 219 -12.29 -12.31 11.75
N ARG A 220 -11.09 -12.52 12.32
CA ARG A 220 -10.79 -13.74 13.09
C ARG A 220 -11.35 -13.66 14.52
N PRO A 221 -11.85 -14.78 15.10
CA PRO A 221 -12.33 -14.80 16.48
C PRO A 221 -11.27 -14.29 17.47
N GLY A 222 -11.63 -13.31 18.30
CA GLY A 222 -10.72 -12.72 19.29
C GLY A 222 -9.70 -11.71 18.74
N ALA A 223 -9.76 -11.35 17.45
CA ALA A 223 -8.87 -10.34 16.87
C ALA A 223 -9.06 -8.96 17.53
N LYS A 224 -7.94 -8.28 17.81
CA LYS A 224 -7.92 -6.91 18.35
C LYS A 224 -8.03 -5.90 17.20
N VAL A 225 -9.26 -5.62 16.77
CA VAL A 225 -9.57 -4.67 15.71
C VAL A 225 -9.01 -3.27 16.02
N SER A 226 -8.36 -2.63 15.06
CA SER A 226 -7.77 -1.29 15.21
C SER A 226 -8.37 -0.31 14.19
N GLN A 227 -9.29 0.53 14.66
CA GLN A 227 -9.95 1.53 13.80
C GLN A 227 -8.97 2.49 13.11
N PRO A 228 -7.92 3.03 13.76
CA PRO A 228 -6.95 3.90 13.08
C PRO A 228 -6.18 3.22 11.94
N ILE A 229 -5.97 1.90 12.02
CA ILE A 229 -5.34 1.12 10.94
C ILE A 229 -6.32 0.98 9.76
N ILE A 230 -7.60 0.69 10.03
CA ILE A 230 -8.68 0.66 9.02
C ILE A 230 -8.84 2.03 8.35
N ASP A 231 -8.81 3.12 9.12
CA ASP A 231 -8.89 4.50 8.63
C ASP A 231 -7.70 4.86 7.73
N ASN A 232 -6.47 4.46 8.10
CA ASN A 232 -5.29 4.73 7.29
C ASN A 232 -5.25 3.91 5.98
N TRP A 233 -5.67 2.66 6.01
CA TRP A 233 -5.81 1.83 4.80
C TRP A 233 -6.82 2.47 3.84
N TRP A 234 -8.00 2.84 4.35
CA TRP A 234 -9.05 3.51 3.57
C TRP A 234 -8.59 4.85 3.00
N ARG A 235 -7.89 5.68 3.80
CA ARG A 235 -7.31 6.96 3.36
C ARG A 235 -6.37 6.77 2.16
N GLN A 236 -5.46 5.80 2.23
CA GLN A 236 -4.53 5.52 1.14
C GLN A 236 -5.28 5.09 -0.14
N GLY A 237 -6.22 4.14 -0.01
CA GLY A 237 -7.04 3.66 -1.12
C GLY A 237 -7.90 4.75 -1.77
N MET A 238 -8.45 5.67 -0.98
CA MET A 238 -9.32 6.74 -1.51
C MET A 238 -8.54 7.87 -2.19
N ASN A 239 -7.27 8.10 -1.84
CA ASN A 239 -6.42 9.11 -2.49
C ASN A 239 -5.98 8.71 -3.91
N GLY A 240 -5.83 7.41 -4.19
CA GLY A 240 -5.45 6.92 -5.51
C GLY A 240 -6.58 6.95 -6.55
N GLY A 241 -6.22 6.76 -7.81
CA GLY A 241 -7.12 6.80 -8.97
C GLY A 241 -7.86 5.48 -9.18
N ILE A 242 -9.19 5.56 -9.33
CA ILE A 242 -10.06 4.37 -9.42
C ILE A 242 -9.72 3.46 -10.62
N LYS A 243 -9.34 4.03 -11.77
CA LYS A 243 -8.97 3.27 -12.98
C LYS A 243 -7.69 2.45 -12.75
N ALA A 244 -6.64 3.08 -12.25
CA ALA A 244 -5.41 2.38 -11.88
C ALA A 244 -5.65 1.30 -10.83
N HIS A 245 -6.49 1.55 -9.82
CA HIS A 245 -6.82 0.53 -8.82
C HIS A 245 -7.63 -0.63 -9.42
N TYR A 246 -8.53 -0.39 -10.37
CA TYR A 246 -9.29 -1.43 -11.07
C TYR A 246 -8.38 -2.29 -11.96
N ASP A 247 -7.55 -1.66 -12.79
CA ASP A 247 -6.59 -2.33 -13.67
C ASP A 247 -5.56 -3.15 -12.88
N CYS A 248 -5.08 -2.61 -11.75
CA CYS A 248 -4.07 -3.24 -10.92
C CYS A 248 -4.53 -4.58 -10.35
N ILE A 249 -5.84 -4.84 -10.23
CA ILE A 249 -6.36 -6.17 -9.88
C ILE A 249 -5.89 -7.22 -10.90
N LYS A 250 -6.03 -6.93 -12.20
CA LYS A 250 -5.46 -7.79 -13.26
C LYS A 250 -3.93 -7.85 -13.17
N ALA A 251 -3.28 -6.71 -12.95
CA ALA A 251 -1.82 -6.64 -12.89
C ALA A 251 -1.23 -7.50 -11.74
N PHE A 252 -1.91 -7.61 -10.59
CA PHE A 252 -1.42 -8.43 -9.48
C PHE A 252 -1.87 -9.89 -9.54
N SER A 253 -3.04 -10.21 -10.10
CA SER A 253 -3.56 -11.58 -10.09
C SER A 253 -3.22 -12.42 -11.32
N GLU A 254 -3.24 -11.82 -12.51
CA GLU A 254 -3.09 -12.52 -13.80
C GLU A 254 -1.65 -12.51 -14.34
N THR A 255 -0.77 -11.67 -13.78
CA THR A 255 0.63 -11.62 -14.19
C THR A 255 1.37 -12.86 -13.69
N ASP A 256 1.97 -13.61 -14.61
CA ASP A 256 2.94 -14.65 -14.28
C ASP A 256 4.33 -14.03 -14.03
N PHE A 257 4.92 -14.33 -12.88
CA PHE A 257 6.26 -13.95 -12.44
C PHE A 257 7.21 -15.15 -12.37
N THR A 258 6.78 -16.34 -12.79
CA THR A 258 7.53 -17.60 -12.69
C THR A 258 8.93 -17.51 -13.30
N ASP A 259 9.07 -16.84 -14.45
CA ASP A 259 10.37 -16.64 -15.10
C ASP A 259 11.16 -15.46 -14.53
N ASP A 260 10.50 -14.43 -13.96
CA ASP A 260 11.21 -13.38 -13.23
C ASP A 260 11.89 -13.98 -11.99
N LEU A 261 11.17 -14.80 -11.21
CA LEU A 261 11.69 -15.49 -10.01
C LEU A 261 12.91 -16.38 -10.31
N LYS A 262 12.87 -17.15 -11.41
CA LYS A 262 14.02 -17.94 -11.89
C LYS A 262 15.22 -17.06 -12.25
N ASN A 263 14.99 -15.82 -12.66
CA ASN A 263 16.03 -14.88 -13.09
C ASN A 263 16.58 -13.99 -11.97
N ILE A 264 16.02 -14.03 -10.76
CA ILE A 264 16.59 -13.32 -9.60
C ILE A 264 17.88 -14.03 -9.14
N GLU A 265 19.02 -13.34 -9.29
CA GLU A 265 20.36 -13.86 -8.94
C GLU A 265 20.85 -13.43 -7.54
N VAL A 266 20.14 -12.53 -6.87
CA VAL A 266 20.47 -12.00 -5.54
C VAL A 266 19.84 -12.82 -4.41
N PRO A 267 20.41 -12.81 -3.19
CA PRO A 267 19.74 -13.37 -2.01
C PRO A 267 18.34 -12.76 -1.86
N THR A 268 17.33 -13.62 -1.68
CA THR A 268 15.93 -13.22 -1.64
C THR A 268 15.23 -13.85 -0.45
N LEU A 269 14.70 -13.02 0.45
CA LEU A 269 13.87 -13.49 1.56
C LEU A 269 12.39 -13.48 1.13
N VAL A 270 11.68 -14.56 1.43
CA VAL A 270 10.23 -14.67 1.29
C VAL A 270 9.63 -14.74 2.69
N MET A 271 8.69 -13.85 3.00
CA MET A 271 8.00 -13.75 4.29
C MET A 271 6.50 -13.88 4.09
N HIS A 272 5.84 -14.83 4.75
CA HIS A 272 4.40 -15.02 4.55
C HIS A 272 3.67 -15.44 5.82
N GLY A 273 2.52 -14.83 6.07
CA GLY A 273 1.60 -15.24 7.14
C GLY A 273 0.90 -16.54 6.77
N GLU A 274 0.84 -17.50 7.68
CA GLU A 274 0.18 -18.79 7.41
C GLU A 274 -1.36 -18.68 7.41
N ASP A 275 -1.90 -17.54 7.88
CA ASP A 275 -3.33 -17.20 7.86
C ASP A 275 -3.63 -16.02 6.91
N ASP A 276 -2.84 -15.87 5.85
CA ASP A 276 -3.04 -14.85 4.82
C ASP A 276 -4.32 -15.13 4.00
N GLN A 277 -5.36 -14.32 4.24
CA GLN A 277 -6.67 -14.39 3.59
C GLN A 277 -6.75 -13.64 2.25
N ILE A 278 -5.67 -12.99 1.80
CA ILE A 278 -5.62 -12.18 0.57
C ILE A 278 -4.77 -12.87 -0.49
N VAL A 279 -3.58 -13.36 -0.10
CA VAL A 279 -2.62 -14.04 -0.98
C VAL A 279 -2.30 -15.42 -0.39
N PRO A 280 -2.94 -16.51 -0.87
CA PRO A 280 -2.80 -17.84 -0.28
C PRO A 280 -1.34 -18.34 -0.27
N ILE A 281 -0.80 -18.59 0.92
CA ILE A 281 0.61 -18.99 1.13
C ILE A 281 1.05 -20.22 0.32
N ALA A 282 0.14 -21.19 0.13
CA ALA A 282 0.39 -22.43 -0.60
C ALA A 282 0.63 -22.23 -2.10
N ASP A 283 -0.01 -21.21 -2.70
CA ASP A 283 0.04 -20.91 -4.13
C ASP A 283 1.01 -19.74 -4.45
N SER A 284 1.56 -19.10 -3.42
CA SER A 284 2.47 -17.95 -3.53
C SER A 284 3.85 -18.27 -2.96
N ALA A 285 4.12 -17.98 -1.70
CA ALA A 285 5.43 -18.17 -1.07
C ALA A 285 5.97 -19.61 -1.17
N GLN A 286 5.10 -20.62 -0.99
CA GLN A 286 5.50 -22.03 -1.10
C GLN A 286 5.80 -22.49 -2.54
N LEU A 287 5.41 -21.73 -3.56
CA LEU A 287 5.84 -21.94 -4.95
C LEU A 287 7.05 -21.07 -5.29
N SER A 288 7.03 -19.79 -4.92
CA SER A 288 8.12 -18.82 -5.13
C SER A 288 9.46 -19.29 -4.56
N ILE A 289 9.48 -19.88 -3.37
CA ILE A 289 10.73 -20.41 -2.77
C ILE A 289 11.39 -21.50 -3.62
N LYS A 290 10.62 -22.26 -4.39
CA LYS A 290 11.10 -23.35 -5.26
C LYS A 290 11.70 -22.84 -6.59
N LEU A 291 11.44 -21.58 -6.94
CA LEU A 291 11.89 -20.93 -8.18
C LEU A 291 13.12 -20.03 -7.96
N LEU A 292 13.30 -19.49 -6.75
CA LEU A 292 14.38 -18.58 -6.39
C LEU A 292 15.72 -19.31 -6.21
N LYS A 293 16.71 -19.00 -7.06
CA LYS A 293 18.09 -19.54 -6.99
C LYS A 293 18.80 -19.38 -5.64
N LYS A 294 18.43 -18.34 -4.88
CA LYS A 294 19.00 -17.99 -3.56
C LYS A 294 17.89 -17.55 -2.59
N GLY A 295 16.80 -18.32 -2.57
CA GLY A 295 15.65 -18.05 -1.72
C GLY A 295 15.83 -18.54 -0.28
N THR A 296 15.32 -17.76 0.68
CA THR A 296 15.05 -18.18 2.06
C THR A 296 13.58 -17.94 2.35
N LEU A 297 12.87 -18.92 2.92
CA LEU A 297 11.47 -18.76 3.35
C LEU A 297 11.39 -18.64 4.88
N LYS A 298 10.61 -17.67 5.35
CA LYS A 298 10.24 -17.47 6.76
C LYS A 298 8.71 -17.34 6.83
N THR A 299 8.05 -18.36 7.38
CA THR A 299 6.60 -18.35 7.60
C THR A 299 6.26 -17.87 9.00
N TYR A 300 5.01 -17.42 9.19
CA TYR A 300 4.52 -16.91 10.47
C TYR A 300 3.14 -17.51 10.81
N PRO A 301 3.07 -18.50 11.71
CA PRO A 301 1.83 -19.13 12.14
C PRO A 301 0.77 -18.11 12.60
N GLY A 302 -0.42 -18.19 12.02
CA GLY A 302 -1.56 -17.35 12.40
C GLY A 302 -1.49 -15.86 12.03
N LEU A 303 -0.45 -15.39 11.32
CA LEU A 303 -0.35 -13.99 10.94
C LEU A 303 -1.12 -13.65 9.64
N PRO A 304 -1.73 -12.45 9.57
CA PRO A 304 -2.52 -12.00 8.41
C PRO A 304 -1.65 -11.36 7.32
N HIS A 305 -2.28 -11.02 6.20
CA HIS A 305 -1.64 -10.32 5.07
C HIS A 305 -0.94 -9.01 5.48
N GLY A 306 -1.62 -8.19 6.29
CA GLY A 306 -1.12 -6.93 6.86
C GLY A 306 -0.20 -7.09 8.07
N MET A 307 0.65 -8.13 8.09
CA MET A 307 1.56 -8.39 9.21
C MET A 307 2.64 -7.30 9.41
N CYS A 308 3.02 -6.56 8.36
CA CYS A 308 3.93 -5.40 8.47
C CYS A 308 3.41 -4.31 9.42
N THR A 309 2.09 -4.12 9.50
CA THR A 309 1.43 -3.08 10.29
C THR A 309 0.98 -3.60 11.66
N THR A 310 0.59 -4.88 11.75
CA THR A 310 0.01 -5.50 12.96
C THR A 310 1.05 -6.19 13.85
N HIS A 311 2.16 -6.67 13.26
CA HIS A 311 3.20 -7.45 13.92
C HIS A 311 4.60 -6.83 13.68
N THR A 312 4.62 -5.51 13.54
CA THR A 312 5.75 -4.64 13.18
C THR A 312 7.07 -5.01 13.84
N GLU A 313 7.08 -5.30 15.15
CA GLU A 313 8.33 -5.63 15.87
C GLU A 313 8.98 -6.90 15.34
N VAL A 314 8.23 -8.00 15.24
CA VAL A 314 8.72 -9.30 14.75
C VAL A 314 9.21 -9.17 13.31
N ILE A 315 8.38 -8.58 12.44
CA ILE A 315 8.69 -8.36 11.03
C ILE A 315 9.95 -7.50 10.86
N ASN A 316 10.10 -6.42 11.63
CA ASN A 316 11.25 -5.52 11.51
C ASN A 316 12.57 -6.17 11.99
N GLN A 317 12.55 -7.03 13.00
CA GLN A 317 13.76 -7.72 13.46
C GLN A 317 14.20 -8.82 12.46
N ASP A 318 13.26 -9.62 11.94
CA ASP A 318 13.56 -10.62 10.90
C ASP A 318 14.08 -9.95 9.61
N LEU A 319 13.47 -8.83 9.19
CA LEU A 319 13.99 -8.01 8.09
C LEU A 319 15.41 -7.50 8.38
N LEU A 320 15.68 -6.97 9.59
CA LEU A 320 16.98 -6.41 9.94
C LEU A 320 18.09 -7.48 9.93
N ALA A 321 17.78 -8.69 10.39
CA ALA A 321 18.69 -9.82 10.36
C ALA A 321 19.08 -10.17 8.92
N PHE A 322 18.10 -10.35 8.03
CA PHE A 322 18.38 -10.63 6.61
C PHE A 322 19.07 -9.47 5.89
N VAL A 323 18.70 -8.22 6.19
CA VAL A 323 19.33 -7.01 5.64
C VAL A 323 20.83 -6.97 5.97
N LYS A 324 21.22 -7.34 7.21
CA LYS A 324 22.61 -7.28 7.69
C LYS A 324 23.49 -8.50 7.39
N ALA A 325 22.90 -9.62 6.98
CA ALA A 325 23.61 -10.89 6.70
C ALA A 325 24.57 -10.85 5.48
#